data_AF-A0A8T9FPE3-F1
#
_entry.id   AF-A0A8T9FPE3-F1
#
_cell.length_a   1.000
_cell.length_b   1.000
_cell.length_c   1.000
_cell.angle_alpha   90.00
_cell.angle_beta   90.00
_cell.angle_gamma   90.00
#
_symmetry.space_group_name_H-M   'P 1'
#
loop_
_entity.id
_entity.type
_entity.pdbx_description
1 polymer ?
#
loop_
_entity_poly.entity_id
_entity_poly.type
_entity_poly.pdbx_seq_one_letter_code
_entity_poly.pdbx_strand_id
1 'polypeptide(L)' 'MADKEPVSKVTVEKDRKGHYFFALTFRGVTYPVTGPFTNPLQAAAAGQAALKSLEARTPGRKV' A
#
# COMPACT_ATOMS: atom_id res chain seq x y z
N MET A 1 -18.52 8.40 -17.80
CA MET A 1 -17.32 9.07 -17.23
C MET A 1 -16.62 7.99 -16.43
N ALA A 2 -15.40 7.59 -16.79
CA ALA A 2 -14.71 6.53 -16.05
C ALA A 2 -14.16 7.18 -14.78
N ASP A 3 -14.91 7.09 -13.69
CA ASP A 3 -14.52 7.49 -12.35
C ASP A 3 -13.19 6.80 -12.03
N LYS A 4 -12.14 7.57 -12.25
CA LYS A 4 -10.73 7.21 -12.18
C LYS A 4 -10.38 7.23 -10.71
N GLU A 5 -11.07 6.41 -9.91
CA GLU A 5 -10.69 6.18 -8.54
C GLU A 5 -9.25 5.68 -8.57
N PRO A 6 -8.32 6.31 -7.83
CA PRO A 6 -6.99 5.77 -7.71
C PRO A 6 -7.15 4.37 -7.12
N VAL A 7 -6.90 3.34 -7.94
CA VAL A 7 -7.02 1.92 -7.57
C VAL A 7 -5.88 1.53 -6.62
N SER A 8 -5.45 2.46 -5.77
CA SER A 8 -4.31 2.43 -4.88
C SER A 8 -4.80 2.70 -3.47
N LYS A 9 -4.96 1.64 -2.68
CA LYS A 9 -5.38 1.71 -1.28
C LYS A 9 -4.31 1.13 -0.39
N VAL A 10 -3.89 1.89 0.62
CA VAL A 10 -3.04 1.39 1.71
C VAL A 10 -3.90 1.31 2.95
N THR A 11 -4.04 0.11 3.51
CA THR A 11 -4.76 -0.13 4.75
C THR A 11 -3.73 -0.47 5.81
N VAL A 12 -3.68 0.28 6.90
CA VAL A 12 -2.83 -0.04 8.05
C VAL A 12 -3.69 -0.73 9.11
N GLU A 13 -3.30 -1.94 9.50
CA GLU A 13 -3.98 -2.74 10.51
C GLU A 13 -3.07 -2.92 11.73
N LYS A 14 -3.70 -2.99 12.92
CA LYS A 14 -3.00 -3.26 14.17
C LYS A 14 -3.40 -4.63 14.67
N ASP A 15 -2.42 -5.49 14.88
CA ASP A 15 -2.63 -6.81 15.48
C ASP A 15 -2.83 -6.71 17.00
N ARG A 16 -3.43 -7.75 17.59
CA ARG A 16 -3.65 -7.88 19.04
C ARG A 16 -2.36 -7.82 19.85
N LYS A 17 -1.22 -8.13 19.25
CA LYS A 17 0.12 -7.99 19.88
C LYS A 17 0.66 -6.55 19.90
N GLY A 18 -0.05 -5.59 19.32
CA GLY A 18 0.39 -4.20 19.22
C GLY A 18 1.31 -3.91 18.03
N HIS A 19 1.52 -4.88 17.15
CA HIS A 19 2.24 -4.70 15.89
C HIS A 19 1.35 -4.09 14.83
N TYR A 20 1.95 -3.31 13.94
CA TYR A 20 1.28 -2.69 12.81
C TYR A 20 1.67 -3.39 11.53
N PHE A 21 0.72 -3.49 10.61
CA PHE A 21 0.90 -4.09 9.31
C PHE A 21 0.24 -3.18 8.29
N PHE A 22 0.71 -3.21 7.05
CA PHE A 22 -0.02 -2.57 5.97
C PHE A 22 -0.35 -3.56 4.86
N ALA A 23 -1.58 -3.51 4.38
CA ALA A 23 -2.03 -4.12 3.15
C ALA A 23 -2.06 -3.05 2.07
N LEU A 24 -1.61 -3.40 0.86
CA LEU A 24 -1.62 -2.48 -0.26
C LEU A 24 -2.36 -3.11 -1.42
N THR A 25 -3.38 -2.43 -1.91
CA THR A 25 -4.09 -2.81 -3.13
C THR A 25 -3.73 -1.81 -4.21
N PHE A 26 -3.14 -2.25 -5.31
CA PHE A 26 -2.77 -1.40 -6.44
C PHE A 26 -3.30 -2.00 -7.75
N ARG A 27 -4.11 -1.25 -8.48
CA ARG A 27 -4.69 -1.63 -9.80
C ARG A 27 -5.41 -2.98 -9.80
N GLY A 28 -6.09 -3.31 -8.71
CA GLY A 28 -6.81 -4.57 -8.53
C GLY A 28 -5.92 -5.73 -8.04
N VAL A 29 -4.62 -5.50 -7.84
CA VAL A 29 -3.71 -6.46 -7.23
C VAL A 29 -3.58 -6.15 -5.75
N THR A 30 -4.01 -7.08 -4.90
CA THR A 30 -3.73 -7.01 -3.46
C THR A 30 -2.35 -7.60 -3.20
N TYR A 31 -1.44 -6.74 -2.76
CA TYR A 31 -0.10 -7.11 -2.34
C TYR A 31 -0.12 -7.71 -0.94
N PRO A 32 0.82 -8.62 -0.63
CA PRO A 32 0.89 -9.26 0.67
C PRO A 32 1.05 -8.21 1.77
N VAL A 33 0.39 -8.50 2.90
CA VAL A 33 0.48 -7.69 4.10
C VAL A 33 1.93 -7.65 4.56
N THR A 34 2.49 -6.44 4.64
CA THR A 34 3.89 -6.23 5.02
C THR A 34 3.97 -5.74 6.46
N GLY A 35 4.91 -6.30 7.22
CA GLY A 35 5.15 -6.04 8.64
C GLY A 35 5.92 -7.19 9.28
N PRO A 36 5.99 -7.29 10.62
CA PRO A 36 5.41 -6.38 11.61
C PRO A 36 6.20 -5.08 11.78
N PHE A 37 5.49 -3.97 11.98
CA PHE A 37 6.05 -2.66 12.36
C PHE A 37 5.76 -2.37 13.83
N THR A 38 6.68 -1.67 14.50
CA THR A 38 6.54 -1.31 15.92
C THR A 38 5.68 -0.09 16.18
N ASN A 39 5.44 0.74 15.17
CA ASN A 39 4.62 1.94 15.28
C ASN A 39 3.77 2.18 14.02
N PRO A 40 2.61 2.85 14.15
CA PRO A 40 1.68 3.05 13.03
C PRO A 40 2.27 3.97 11.95
N LEU A 41 3.14 4.91 12.34
CA LEU A 41 3.83 5.83 11.44
C LEU A 41 4.75 5.06 10.47
N GLN A 42 5.48 4.06 10.94
CA GLN A 42 6.32 3.20 10.11
C GLN A 42 5.49 2.38 9.14
N ALA A 43 4.38 1.79 9.59
CA ALA A 43 3.50 1.04 8.70
C ALA A 43 2.88 1.94 7.62
N ALA A 44 2.45 3.15 7.98
CA ALA A 44 1.92 4.13 7.03
C ALA A 44 3.01 4.61 6.06
N ALA A 45 4.20 4.95 6.55
CA ALA A 45 5.33 5.38 5.72
C ALA A 45 5.79 4.27 4.76
N ALA A 46 5.90 3.03 5.24
CA ALA A 46 6.25 1.89 4.42
C ALA A 46 5.17 1.58 3.37
N GLY A 47 3.88 1.69 3.74
CA GLY A 47 2.78 1.52 2.80
C GLY A 47 2.74 2.60 1.72
N GLN A 48 2.97 3.87 2.08
CA GLN A 48 3.09 4.96 1.11
C GLN A 48 4.33 4.82 0.22
N ALA A 49 5.47 4.39 0.78
CA ALA A 49 6.68 4.13 0.02
C ALA A 49 6.50 2.95 -0.96
N ALA A 50 5.81 1.89 -0.52
CA ALA A 50 5.45 0.75 -1.36
C ALA A 50 4.51 1.19 -2.48
N LEU A 51 3.53 2.03 -2.18
CA LEU A 51 2.61 2.58 -3.18
C LEU A 51 3.38 3.41 -4.22
N LYS A 52 4.20 4.36 -3.77
CA LYS A 52 5.00 5.20 -4.64
C LYS A 52 5.98 4.37 -5.49
N SER A 53 6.56 3.32 -4.91
CA SER A 53 7.41 2.37 -5.64
C SER A 53 6.62 1.58 -6.68
N LEU A 54 5.38 1.20 -6.38
CA LEU A 54 4.50 0.50 -7.33
C LEU A 54 4.01 1.43 -8.45
N GLU A 55 3.73 2.69 -8.15
CA GLU A 55 3.46 3.73 -9.13
C GLU A 55 4.69 4.00 -10.01
N ALA A 56 5.89 4.06 -9.43
CA ALA A 56 7.13 4.28 -10.17
C ALA A 56 7.53 3.06 -11.02
N ARG A 57 7.31 1.84 -10.51
CA ARG A 57 7.55 0.57 -11.23
C ARG A 57 6.46 0.25 -12.24
N THR A 58 5.31 0.89 -12.11
CA THR A 58 4.27 0.94 -13.13
C THR A 58 4.34 2.31 -13.81
N PRO A 59 5.44 2.65 -14.53
CA PRO A 59 5.26 3.66 -15.54
C PRO A 59 4.14 3.08 -16.40
N GLY A 60 3.11 3.88 -16.67
CA GLY A 60 2.24 3.55 -17.78
C GLY A 60 3.16 3.11 -18.92
N ARG A 61 2.92 1.92 -19.45
CA ARG A 61 3.36 1.54 -20.79
C ARG A 61 3.06 2.74 -21.68
N LYS A 62 4.03 3.64 -21.82
CA LYS A 62 4.06 4.66 -22.85
C LYS A 62 4.44 3.85 -24.08
N VAL A 63 3.40 3.39 -24.77
CA VAL A 63 3.47 3.15 -26.21
C VAL A 63 3.90 4.44 -26.90
#